data_AF-A0A936URG1-F1
#
_entry.id   AF-A0A936URG1-F1
#
_cell.length_a   1.000
_cell.length_b   1.000
_cell.length_c   1.000
_cell.angle_alpha   90.00
_cell.angle_beta   90.00
_cell.angle_gamma   90.00
#
_symmetry.space_group_name_H-M   'P 1'
#
loop_
_entity.id
_entity.type
_entity.pdbx_description
1 polymer ?
#
loop_
_entity_poly.entity_id
_entity_poly.type
_entity_poly.pdbx_seq_one_letter_code
_entity_poly.pdbx_strand_id
1 'polypeptide(L)'
;MPSSEVQVVQNLEGGILAKRFVSEGDLVERDQPLMQIDDTMVASSFRERSLKAAQLQAKIIRLRAESRGTGFEQELALAKEPIEAVLLQTERDLFKSRALEYGSKMDVLRQRVEQKRQELSAVRLARSSLAESHDLLQREMAVTRPLVEKGAVSHVELLRLERQLNDLKGELGKATIAIPRLQSEYDEARKNIDTFGQGFCSRGRARN
;
A
#
# COMPACT_ATOMS: atom_id res chain seq x y z
N MET A 1 -44.25 66.87 -13.81
CA MET A 1 -42.97 66.65 -14.50
C MET A 1 -42.37 65.36 -13.94
N PRO A 2 -42.56 64.17 -14.55
CA PRO A 2 -41.83 63.00 -14.11
C PRO A 2 -40.53 62.91 -14.93
N SER A 3 -39.41 63.06 -14.25
CA SER A 3 -38.07 62.84 -14.79
C SER A 3 -37.83 61.34 -14.92
N SER A 4 -37.94 60.81 -16.13
CA SER A 4 -37.45 59.46 -16.44
C SER A 4 -35.93 59.52 -16.44
N GLU A 5 -35.32 59.19 -15.31
CA GLU A 5 -33.88 59.04 -15.15
C GLU A 5 -33.41 57.92 -16.10
N VAL A 6 -32.42 58.20 -16.97
CA VAL A 6 -31.93 57.22 -17.95
C VAL A 6 -31.29 56.06 -17.19
N GLN A 7 -31.92 54.89 -17.21
CA GLN A 7 -31.37 53.67 -16.60
C GLN A 7 -30.51 52.93 -17.64
N VAL A 8 -29.19 52.96 -17.43
CA VAL A 8 -28.26 52.22 -18.26
C VAL A 8 -28.26 50.75 -17.81
N VAL A 9 -28.85 49.88 -18.63
CA VAL A 9 -28.80 48.43 -18.42
C VAL A 9 -27.43 47.92 -18.87
N GLN A 10 -26.59 47.51 -17.93
CA GLN A 10 -25.28 46.90 -18.21
C GLN A 10 -25.32 45.39 -17.94
N ASN A 11 -24.65 44.62 -18.78
CA ASN A 11 -24.45 43.19 -18.55
C ASN A 11 -23.30 42.99 -17.55
N LEU A 12 -23.51 42.13 -16.54
CA LEU A 12 -22.53 41.83 -15.50
C LEU A 12 -21.47 40.80 -15.94
N GLU A 13 -21.77 39.99 -16.96
CA GLU A 13 -20.90 38.90 -17.42
C GLU A 13 -20.81 38.93 -18.95
N GLY A 14 -19.71 39.48 -19.51
CA GLY A 14 -19.55 39.62 -20.96
C GLY A 14 -19.82 38.33 -21.74
N GLY A 15 -20.57 38.43 -22.85
CA GLY A 15 -20.97 37.30 -23.70
C GLY A 15 -21.35 37.73 -25.11
N ILE A 16 -21.42 36.76 -26.03
CA ILE A 16 -21.78 37.01 -27.44
C ILE A 16 -23.30 37.19 -27.53
N LEU A 17 -23.79 38.22 -28.22
CA LEU A 17 -25.23 38.43 -28.42
C LEU A 17 -25.79 37.38 -29.38
N ALA A 18 -26.74 36.56 -28.92
CA ALA A 18 -27.42 35.56 -29.74
C ALA A 18 -28.58 36.17 -30.54
N LYS A 19 -29.43 36.98 -29.89
CA LYS A 19 -30.58 37.65 -30.52
C LYS A 19 -30.84 39.01 -29.89
N ARG A 20 -31.29 39.96 -30.70
CA ARG A 20 -31.79 41.27 -30.27
C ARG A 20 -33.29 41.33 -30.55
N PHE A 21 -34.09 41.72 -29.56
CA PHE A 21 -35.55 41.73 -29.66
C PHE A 21 -36.14 43.14 -29.81
N VAL A 22 -35.33 44.19 -29.61
CA VAL A 22 -35.76 45.60 -29.65
C VAL A 22 -34.78 46.45 -30.45
N SER A 23 -35.28 47.50 -31.09
CA SER A 23 -34.52 48.47 -31.88
C SER A 23 -34.53 49.86 -31.24
N GLU A 24 -33.63 50.73 -31.69
CA GLU A 24 -33.52 52.09 -31.17
C GLU A 24 -34.80 52.89 -31.47
N GLY A 25 -35.49 53.34 -30.41
CA GLY A 25 -36.75 54.08 -30.50
C GLY A 25 -38.01 53.27 -30.17
N ASP A 26 -37.90 51.96 -29.94
CA ASP A 26 -39.04 51.12 -29.56
C ASP A 26 -39.49 51.41 -28.11
N LEU A 27 -40.81 51.47 -27.88
CA LEU A 27 -41.37 51.46 -26.53
C LEU A 27 -41.23 50.06 -25.93
N VAL A 28 -40.64 49.96 -24.75
CA VAL A 28 -40.44 48.70 -24.03
C VAL A 28 -41.21 48.72 -22.70
N GLU A 29 -41.85 47.59 -22.39
CA GLU A 29 -42.52 47.38 -21.11
C GLU A 29 -41.55 46.83 -20.06
N ARG A 30 -41.90 46.97 -18.78
CA ARG A 30 -41.11 46.40 -17.69
C ARG A 30 -41.06 44.87 -17.82
N ASP A 31 -39.88 44.29 -17.63
CA ASP A 31 -39.57 42.85 -17.76
C ASP A 31 -39.64 42.28 -19.20
N GLN A 32 -39.78 43.14 -20.22
CA GLN A 32 -39.69 42.73 -21.62
C GLN A 32 -38.24 42.31 -21.97
N PRO A 33 -38.03 41.10 -22.54
CA PRO A 33 -36.71 40.68 -22.99
C PRO A 33 -36.19 41.60 -24.10
N LEU A 34 -35.06 42.26 -23.87
CA LEU A 34 -34.47 43.21 -24.82
C LEU A 34 -33.44 42.52 -25.73
N MET A 35 -32.63 41.63 -25.15
CA MET A 35 -31.56 40.89 -25.83
C MET A 35 -31.39 39.51 -25.19
N GLN A 36 -30.92 38.54 -25.98
CA GLN A 36 -30.55 37.20 -25.54
C GLN A 36 -29.05 37.00 -25.81
N ILE A 37 -28.33 36.53 -24.79
CA ILE A 37 -26.90 36.17 -24.87
C ILE A 37 -26.78 34.70 -25.31
N ASP A 38 -25.72 34.38 -26.05
CA ASP A 38 -25.36 33.01 -26.44
C ASP A 38 -24.84 32.22 -25.23
N ASP A 39 -25.66 31.28 -24.77
CA ASP A 39 -25.42 30.43 -23.59
C ASP A 39 -24.64 29.14 -23.94
N THR A 40 -24.23 28.94 -25.21
CA THR A 40 -23.53 27.69 -25.61
C THR A 40 -22.22 27.48 -24.85
N MET A 41 -21.44 28.54 -24.62
CA MET A 41 -20.18 28.48 -23.88
C MET A 41 -20.39 28.21 -22.39
N VAL A 42 -21.38 28.84 -21.76
CA VAL A 42 -21.71 28.66 -20.35
C VAL A 42 -22.31 27.26 -20.12
N ALA A 43 -23.23 26.81 -20.97
CA ALA A 43 -23.77 25.44 -20.96
C ALA A 43 -22.70 24.36 -21.24
N SER A 44 -21.68 24.65 -22.04
CA SER A 44 -20.54 23.75 -22.25
C SER A 44 -19.66 23.65 -21.00
N SER A 45 -19.26 24.79 -20.43
CA SER A 45 -18.44 24.84 -19.22
C SER A 45 -19.15 24.24 -17.99
N PHE A 46 -20.47 24.41 -17.87
CA PHE A 46 -21.28 23.79 -16.84
C PHE A 46 -21.31 22.26 -16.97
N ARG A 47 -21.48 21.74 -18.20
CA ARG A 47 -21.43 20.29 -18.47
C ARG A 47 -20.06 19.70 -18.15
N GLU A 48 -18.99 20.38 -18.53
CA GLU A 48 -17.62 19.94 -18.22
C GLU A 48 -17.39 19.87 -16.70
N ARG A 49 -17.78 20.91 -15.96
CA ARG A 49 -17.68 20.94 -14.49
C ARG A 49 -18.53 19.87 -13.83
N SER A 50 -19.74 19.63 -14.33
CA SER A 50 -20.65 18.61 -13.80
C SER A 50 -20.08 17.20 -14.00
N LEU A 51 -19.55 16.91 -15.19
CA LEU A 51 -18.87 15.65 -15.47
C LEU A 51 -17.64 15.49 -14.56
N LYS A 52 -16.88 16.57 -14.35
CA LYS A 52 -15.72 16.56 -13.46
C LYS A 52 -16.10 16.26 -12.01
N ALA A 53 -17.20 16.84 -11.52
CA ALA A 53 -17.72 16.59 -10.18
C ALA A 53 -18.10 15.11 -10.02
N ALA A 54 -18.83 14.54 -10.98
CA ALA A 54 -19.22 13.12 -10.96
C ALA A 54 -18.00 12.18 -10.96
N GLN A 55 -16.97 12.49 -11.77
CA GLN A 55 -15.70 11.75 -11.77
C GLN A 55 -15.00 11.79 -10.41
N LEU A 56 -14.94 12.96 -9.78
CA LEU A 56 -14.32 13.12 -8.46
C LEU A 56 -15.09 12.36 -7.38
N GLN A 57 -16.42 12.35 -7.43
CA GLN A 57 -17.24 11.58 -6.50
C GLN A 57 -16.98 10.07 -6.61
N ALA A 58 -16.95 9.52 -7.82
CA ALA A 58 -16.63 8.10 -8.05
C ALA A 58 -15.24 7.74 -7.50
N LYS A 59 -14.26 8.63 -7.72
CA LYS A 59 -12.90 8.48 -7.19
C LYS A 59 -12.85 8.53 -5.66
N ILE A 60 -13.62 9.42 -5.01
CA ILE A 60 -13.70 9.50 -3.55
C ILE A 60 -14.25 8.20 -2.96
N ILE A 61 -15.28 7.61 -3.58
CA ILE A 61 -15.84 6.33 -3.15
C ILE A 61 -14.76 5.25 -3.15
N ARG A 62 -14.02 5.12 -4.25
CA ARG A 62 -12.88 4.18 -4.32
C ARG A 62 -11.82 4.46 -3.26
N LEU A 63 -11.41 5.71 -3.09
CA LEU A 63 -10.35 6.07 -2.14
C LEU A 63 -10.77 5.82 -0.69
N ARG A 64 -12.03 6.06 -0.35
CA ARG A 64 -12.60 5.71 0.97
C ARG A 64 -12.59 4.20 1.18
N ALA A 65 -13.00 3.43 0.17
CA ALA A 65 -12.97 1.97 0.21
C ALA A 65 -11.53 1.46 0.41
N GLU A 66 -10.56 1.96 -0.35
CA GLU A 66 -9.13 1.64 -0.19
C GLU A 66 -8.59 2.03 1.19
N SER A 67 -8.92 3.24 1.67
CA SER A 67 -8.40 3.75 2.94
C SER A 67 -8.98 3.07 4.18
N ARG A 68 -10.23 2.61 4.11
CA ARG A 68 -10.94 1.98 5.23
C ARG A 68 -10.88 0.45 5.16
N GLY A 69 -10.46 -0.11 4.03
CA GLY A 69 -10.54 -1.54 3.76
C GLY A 69 -11.98 -2.03 3.62
N THR A 70 -12.93 -1.14 3.31
CA THR A 70 -14.34 -1.46 3.07
C THR A 70 -14.55 -1.81 1.60
N GLY A 71 -15.65 -2.51 1.30
CA GLY A 71 -15.99 -2.82 -0.10
C GLY A 71 -16.42 -1.58 -0.87
N PHE A 72 -16.08 -1.51 -2.17
CA PHE A 72 -16.51 -0.40 -3.04
C PHE A 72 -18.04 -0.18 -3.00
N GLU A 73 -18.84 -1.25 -3.02
CA GLU A 73 -20.30 -1.15 -2.94
C GLU A 73 -20.79 -0.59 -1.60
N GLN A 74 -20.07 -0.83 -0.51
CA GLN A 74 -20.45 -0.33 0.82
C GLN A 74 -20.30 1.19 0.87
N GLU A 75 -19.21 1.72 0.32
CA GLU A 75 -18.99 3.16 0.23
C GLU A 75 -19.90 3.82 -0.83
N LEU A 76 -20.22 3.10 -1.92
CA LEU A 76 -21.19 3.55 -2.92
C LEU A 76 -22.60 3.68 -2.33
N ALA A 77 -23.02 2.76 -1.46
CA ALA A 77 -24.32 2.82 -0.79
C ALA A 77 -24.45 4.03 0.16
N LEU A 78 -23.34 4.62 0.60
CA LEU A 78 -23.32 5.84 1.42
C LEU A 78 -23.35 7.13 0.56
N ALA A 79 -23.19 7.01 -0.76
CA ALA A 79 -23.26 8.13 -1.67
C ALA A 79 -24.71 8.59 -1.83
N LYS A 80 -24.94 9.90 -1.75
CA LYS A 80 -26.28 10.51 -1.85
C LYS A 80 -26.64 10.93 -3.27
N GLU A 81 -25.65 11.13 -4.12
CA GLU A 81 -25.85 11.64 -5.48
C GLU A 81 -25.75 10.50 -6.51
N PRO A 82 -26.61 10.51 -7.55
CA PRO A 82 -26.54 9.55 -8.63
C PRO A 82 -25.30 9.80 -9.49
N ILE A 83 -24.48 8.77 -9.66
CA ILE A 83 -23.26 8.81 -10.49
C ILE A 83 -23.51 7.99 -11.74
N GLU A 84 -23.07 8.49 -12.89
CA GLU A 84 -23.15 7.77 -14.17
C GLU A 84 -22.52 6.37 -14.08
N ALA A 85 -23.25 5.37 -14.60
CA ALA A 85 -22.84 3.97 -14.50
C ALA A 85 -21.46 3.70 -15.11
N VAL A 86 -21.10 4.39 -16.20
CA VAL A 86 -19.80 4.23 -16.87
C VAL A 86 -18.65 4.64 -15.95
N LEU A 87 -18.79 5.75 -15.21
CA LEU A 87 -17.77 6.23 -14.26
C LEU A 87 -17.64 5.31 -13.04
N LEU A 88 -18.75 4.73 -12.60
CA LEU A 88 -18.72 3.75 -11.51
C LEU A 88 -18.00 2.46 -11.93
N GLN A 89 -18.24 1.95 -13.13
CA GLN A 89 -17.58 0.72 -13.58
C GLN A 89 -16.06 0.88 -13.69
N THR A 90 -15.58 2.00 -14.24
CA THR A 90 -14.14 2.25 -14.36
C THR A 90 -13.44 2.31 -12.99
N GLU A 91 -14.03 3.00 -12.02
CA GLU A 91 -13.48 3.07 -10.66
C GLU A 91 -13.60 1.74 -9.91
N ARG A 92 -14.67 0.97 -10.16
CA ARG A 92 -14.88 -0.36 -9.58
C ARG A 92 -13.86 -1.38 -10.10
N ASP A 93 -13.56 -1.36 -11.40
CA ASP A 93 -12.53 -2.22 -11.99
C ASP A 93 -11.13 -1.84 -11.51
N LEU A 94 -10.86 -0.53 -11.39
CA LEU A 94 -9.62 -0.04 -10.81
C LEU A 94 -9.45 -0.47 -9.34
N PHE A 95 -10.53 -0.41 -8.55
CA PHE A 95 -10.53 -0.89 -7.17
C PHE A 95 -10.19 -2.38 -7.09
N LYS A 96 -10.87 -3.22 -7.88
CA LYS A 96 -10.63 -4.67 -7.91
C LYS A 96 -9.18 -5.00 -8.30
N SER A 97 -8.69 -4.35 -9.35
CA SER A 97 -7.29 -4.53 -9.82
C SER A 97 -6.28 -4.19 -8.73
N ARG A 98 -6.48 -3.07 -8.02
CA ARG A 98 -5.60 -2.67 -6.91
C ARG A 98 -5.70 -3.59 -5.69
N ALA A 99 -6.90 -4.04 -5.36
CA ALA A 99 -7.10 -4.99 -4.27
C ALA A 99 -6.38 -6.32 -4.55
N LEU A 100 -6.46 -6.81 -5.80
CA LEU A 100 -5.72 -7.99 -6.25
C LEU A 100 -4.20 -7.76 -6.19
N GLU A 101 -3.70 -6.64 -6.72
CA GLU A 101 -2.27 -6.30 -6.70
C GLU A 101 -1.74 -6.22 -5.26
N TYR A 102 -2.51 -5.61 -4.35
CA TYR A 102 -2.17 -5.53 -2.93
C TYR A 102 -2.13 -6.92 -2.30
N GLY A 103 -3.14 -7.77 -2.55
CA GLY A 103 -3.20 -9.15 -2.06
C GLY A 103 -1.99 -9.97 -2.52
N SER A 104 -1.72 -9.99 -3.82
CA SER A 104 -0.57 -10.71 -4.39
C SER A 104 0.77 -10.26 -3.81
N LYS A 105 0.97 -8.95 -3.62
CA LYS A 105 2.19 -8.43 -2.98
C LYS A 105 2.28 -8.86 -1.52
N MET A 106 1.16 -8.83 -0.80
CA MET A 106 1.11 -9.25 0.60
C MET A 106 1.44 -10.74 0.75
N ASP A 107 0.94 -11.58 -0.14
CA ASP A 107 1.21 -13.02 -0.13
C ASP A 107 2.69 -13.30 -0.38
N VAL A 108 3.32 -12.61 -1.34
CA VAL A 108 4.77 -12.71 -1.57
C VAL A 108 5.57 -12.30 -0.33
N LEU A 109 5.19 -11.21 0.35
CA LEU A 109 5.88 -10.78 1.56
C LEU A 109 5.71 -11.79 2.72
N ARG A 110 4.50 -12.33 2.90
CA ARG A 110 4.22 -13.37 3.90
C ARG A 110 5.03 -14.63 3.62
N GLN A 111 5.10 -15.06 2.36
CA GLN A 111 5.91 -16.21 1.97
C GLN A 111 7.40 -15.99 2.28
N ARG A 112 7.94 -14.80 2.04
CA ARG A 112 9.32 -14.46 2.41
C ARG A 112 9.57 -14.52 3.92
N VAL A 113 8.63 -14.02 4.73
CA VAL A 113 8.71 -14.10 6.19
C VAL A 113 8.74 -15.56 6.67
N GLU A 114 7.86 -16.39 6.11
CA GLU A 114 7.79 -17.80 6.48
C GLU A 114 9.05 -18.56 6.04
N GLN A 115 9.59 -18.28 4.85
CA GLN A 115 10.89 -18.83 4.41
C GLN A 115 12.02 -18.49 5.39
N LYS A 116 12.13 -17.21 5.80
CA LYS A 116 13.16 -16.79 6.76
C LYS A 116 12.97 -17.39 8.14
N ARG A 117 11.72 -17.56 8.58
CA ARG A 117 11.40 -18.27 9.83
C ARG A 117 11.88 -19.72 9.79
N GLN A 118 11.63 -20.42 8.69
CA GLN A 118 12.03 -21.81 8.49
C GLN A 118 13.56 -21.93 8.45
N GLU A 119 14.25 -21.05 7.73
CA GLU A 119 15.71 -20.98 7.69
C GLU A 119 16.30 -20.78 9.10
N LEU A 120 15.76 -19.83 9.86
CA LEU A 120 16.17 -19.58 11.24
C LEU A 120 15.90 -20.79 12.17
N SER A 121 14.75 -21.45 12.00
CA SER A 121 14.42 -22.66 12.76
C SER A 121 15.40 -23.80 12.46
N ALA A 122 15.73 -24.01 11.19
CA ALA A 122 16.67 -25.05 10.76
C ALA A 122 18.06 -24.82 11.36
N VAL A 123 18.58 -23.59 11.32
CA VAL A 123 19.90 -23.27 11.90
C VAL A 123 19.91 -23.42 13.43
N ARG A 124 18.81 -23.06 14.11
CA ARG A 124 18.69 -23.28 15.56
C ARG A 124 18.72 -24.75 15.94
N LEU A 125 18.03 -25.60 15.17
CA LEU A 125 18.04 -27.06 15.35
C LEU A 125 19.42 -27.66 15.06
N ALA A 126 20.08 -27.20 14.00
CA ALA A 126 21.45 -27.61 13.70
C ALA A 126 22.41 -27.24 14.84
N ARG A 127 22.31 -26.02 15.36
CA ARG A 127 23.12 -25.58 16.52
C ARG A 127 22.88 -26.46 17.75
N SER A 128 21.63 -26.80 18.08
CA SER A 128 21.36 -27.65 19.26
C SER A 128 21.94 -29.06 19.11
N SER A 129 21.79 -29.66 17.93
CA SER A 129 22.36 -30.98 17.62
C SER A 129 23.90 -30.99 17.66
N LEU A 130 24.52 -29.95 17.10
CA LEU A 130 25.97 -29.77 17.17
C LEU A 130 26.44 -29.57 18.62
N ALA A 131 25.66 -28.89 19.46
CA ALA A 131 26.00 -28.66 20.86
C ALA A 131 25.93 -29.95 21.67
N GLU A 132 24.91 -30.77 21.46
CA GLU A 132 24.84 -32.12 22.05
C GLU A 132 26.00 -33.00 21.61
N SER A 133 26.33 -33.00 20.31
CA SER A 133 27.45 -33.78 19.78
C SER A 133 28.79 -33.33 20.37
N HIS A 134 28.99 -32.02 20.51
CA HIS A 134 30.16 -31.44 21.15
C HIS A 134 30.28 -31.90 22.62
N ASP A 135 29.19 -31.85 23.38
CA ASP A 135 29.17 -32.28 24.79
C ASP A 135 29.47 -33.77 24.95
N LEU A 136 28.90 -34.62 24.09
CA LEU A 136 29.19 -36.06 24.09
C LEU A 136 30.67 -36.34 23.82
N LEU A 137 31.25 -35.67 22.82
CA LEU A 137 32.65 -35.85 22.47
C LEU A 137 33.59 -35.33 23.57
N GLN A 138 33.22 -34.23 24.25
CA GLN A 138 33.97 -33.77 25.43
C GLN A 138 33.96 -34.79 26.56
N ARG A 139 32.83 -35.46 26.82
CA ARG A 139 32.73 -36.52 27.83
C ARG A 139 33.58 -37.73 27.45
N GLU A 140 33.54 -38.15 26.18
CA GLU A 140 34.38 -39.23 25.68
C GLU A 140 35.87 -38.90 25.84
N MET A 141 36.29 -37.69 25.45
CA MET A 141 37.67 -37.22 25.65
C MET A 141 38.10 -37.19 27.12
N ALA A 142 37.20 -36.81 28.03
CA ALA A 142 37.50 -36.78 29.46
C ALA A 142 37.80 -38.17 30.05
N VAL A 143 37.19 -39.21 29.48
CA VAL A 143 37.47 -40.61 29.85
C VAL A 143 38.71 -41.14 29.14
N THR A 144 38.88 -40.81 27.86
CA THR A 144 39.99 -41.35 27.04
C THR A 144 41.35 -40.75 27.39
N ARG A 145 41.43 -39.46 27.75
CA ARG A 145 42.70 -38.79 28.14
C ARG A 145 43.50 -39.55 29.21
N PRO A 146 42.94 -39.88 30.39
CA PRO A 146 43.70 -40.60 31.42
C PRO A 146 44.06 -42.04 31.02
N LEU A 147 43.30 -42.66 30.10
CA LEU A 147 43.64 -44.00 29.59
C LEU A 147 44.85 -43.95 28.64
N VAL A 148 44.96 -42.89 27.83
CA VAL A 148 46.13 -42.65 26.99
C VAL A 148 47.37 -42.34 27.84
N GLU A 149 47.23 -41.54 28.90
CA GLU A 149 48.34 -41.26 29.84
C GLU A 149 48.87 -42.54 30.52
N LYS A 150 47.99 -43.50 30.79
CA LYS A 150 48.33 -44.83 31.33
C LYS A 150 48.81 -45.82 30.26
N GLY A 151 48.87 -45.41 28.99
CA GLY A 151 49.27 -46.26 27.86
C GLY A 151 48.25 -47.33 27.46
N ALA A 152 47.03 -47.30 28.02
CA ALA A 152 45.97 -48.27 27.74
C ALA A 152 45.24 -48.02 26.40
N VAL A 153 45.38 -46.81 25.84
CA VAL A 153 44.78 -46.39 24.55
C VAL A 153 45.83 -45.61 23.74
N SER A 154 45.74 -45.66 22.41
CA SER A 154 46.66 -44.97 21.49
C SER A 154 46.52 -43.44 21.52
N HIS A 155 47.65 -42.72 21.46
CA HIS A 155 47.66 -41.25 21.35
C HIS A 155 47.04 -40.74 20.04
N VAL A 156 47.05 -41.56 18.98
CA VAL A 156 46.41 -41.24 17.70
C VAL A 156 44.89 -41.08 17.87
N GLU A 157 44.30 -41.86 18.76
CA GLU A 157 42.86 -41.79 19.04
C GLU A 157 42.50 -40.49 19.75
N LEU A 158 43.32 -40.05 20.69
CA LEU A 158 43.15 -38.74 21.32
C LEU A 158 43.25 -37.59 20.31
N LEU A 159 44.23 -37.64 19.40
CA LEU A 159 44.38 -36.64 18.33
C LEU A 159 43.17 -36.63 17.37
N ARG A 160 42.58 -37.80 17.11
CA ARG A 160 41.35 -37.93 16.30
C ARG A 160 40.18 -37.23 16.99
N LEU A 161 39.97 -37.49 18.28
CA LEU A 161 38.90 -36.86 19.08
C LEU A 161 39.10 -35.34 19.18
N GLU A 162 40.33 -34.87 19.39
CA GLU A 162 40.64 -33.43 19.43
C GLU A 162 40.32 -32.72 18.12
N ARG A 163 40.64 -33.35 16.98
CA ARG A 163 40.29 -32.81 15.66
C ARG A 163 38.77 -32.72 15.46
N GLN A 164 38.05 -33.80 15.79
CA GLN A 164 36.59 -33.82 15.71
C GLN A 164 35.95 -32.75 16.59
N LEU A 165 36.50 -32.52 17.79
CA LEU A 165 36.01 -31.48 18.69
C LEU A 165 36.23 -30.09 18.10
N ASN A 166 37.40 -29.86 17.49
CA ASN A 166 37.70 -28.60 16.83
C ASN A 166 36.77 -28.33 15.64
N ASP A 167 36.48 -29.36 14.84
CA ASP A 167 35.53 -29.27 13.72
C ASP A 167 34.11 -28.91 14.22
N LEU A 168 33.63 -29.60 15.27
CA LEU A 168 32.33 -29.30 15.90
C LEU A 168 32.27 -27.87 16.47
N LYS A 169 33.34 -27.40 17.12
CA LYS A 169 33.44 -26.01 17.60
C LYS A 169 33.34 -25.01 16.46
N GLY A 170 34.01 -25.29 15.33
CA GLY A 170 33.94 -24.46 14.13
C GLY A 170 32.51 -24.34 13.60
N GLU A 171 31.81 -25.47 13.44
CA GLU A 171 30.43 -25.49 12.96
C GLU A 171 29.45 -24.84 13.96
N LEU A 172 29.62 -25.07 15.26
CA LEU A 172 28.86 -24.38 16.30
C LEU A 172 29.03 -22.87 16.25
N GLY A 173 30.26 -22.40 16.07
CA GLY A 173 30.56 -20.98 15.93
C GLY A 173 29.84 -20.36 14.72
N LYS A 174 29.91 -21.01 13.56
CA LYS A 174 29.20 -20.59 12.35
C LYS A 174 27.68 -20.50 12.58
N ALA A 175 27.09 -21.55 13.14
CA ALA A 175 25.65 -21.57 13.43
C ALA A 175 25.24 -20.50 14.44
N THR A 176 26.07 -20.27 15.46
CA THR A 176 25.83 -19.25 16.50
C THR A 176 25.86 -17.83 15.93
N ILE A 177 26.78 -17.54 15.02
CA ILE A 177 26.87 -16.22 14.34
C ILE A 177 25.73 -16.05 13.32
N ALA A 178 25.32 -17.12 12.65
CA ALA A 178 24.25 -17.06 11.65
C ALA A 178 22.88 -16.73 12.26
N ILE A 179 22.59 -17.19 13.48
CA ILE A 179 21.31 -16.98 14.16
C ILE A 179 20.92 -15.50 14.30
N PRO A 180 21.72 -14.61 14.92
CA PRO A 180 21.36 -13.20 15.06
C PRO A 180 21.23 -12.47 13.72
N ARG A 181 22.03 -12.86 12.72
CA ARG A 181 21.90 -12.34 11.34
C ARG A 181 20.53 -12.71 10.75
N LEU A 182 20.17 -14.00 10.78
CA LEU A 182 18.89 -14.50 10.27
C LEU A 182 17.69 -13.97 11.07
N GLN A 183 17.84 -13.74 12.38
CA GLN A 183 16.82 -13.07 13.20
C GLN A 183 16.57 -11.65 12.70
N SER A 184 17.65 -10.89 12.43
CA SER A 184 17.54 -9.52 11.92
C SER A 184 16.86 -9.48 10.55
N GLU A 185 17.25 -10.39 9.65
CA GLU A 185 16.61 -10.53 8.32
C GLU A 185 15.13 -10.91 8.42
N TYR A 186 14.77 -11.79 9.36
CA TYR A 186 13.38 -12.16 9.63
C TYR A 186 12.57 -10.98 10.17
N ASP A 187 13.11 -10.23 11.13
CA ASP A 187 12.43 -9.08 11.71
C ASP A 187 12.29 -7.93 10.70
N GLU A 188 13.28 -7.73 9.83
CA GLU A 188 13.17 -6.81 8.69
C GLU A 188 12.08 -7.22 7.71
N ALA A 189 12.04 -8.51 7.33
CA ALA A 189 10.99 -9.03 6.45
C ALA A 189 9.59 -8.84 7.05
N ARG A 190 9.43 -9.00 8.37
CA ARG A 190 8.18 -8.70 9.07
C ARG A 190 7.84 -7.22 9.06
N LYS A 191 8.80 -6.34 9.35
CA LYS A 191 8.59 -4.89 9.27
C LYS A 191 8.17 -4.45 7.87
N ASN A 192 8.67 -5.11 6.83
CA ASN A 192 8.28 -4.83 5.45
C ASN A 192 6.79 -5.14 5.16
N ILE A 193 6.19 -6.11 5.84
CA ILE A 193 4.74 -6.36 5.79
C ILE A 193 3.99 -5.18 6.41
N ASP A 194 4.42 -4.75 7.60
CA ASP A 194 3.75 -3.67 8.35
C ASP A 194 3.84 -2.33 7.60
N THR A 195 5.03 -1.99 7.09
CA THR A 195 5.24 -0.76 6.31
C THR A 195 4.45 -0.77 5.00
N PHE A 196 4.38 -1.91 4.31
CA PHE A 196 3.58 -2.05 3.11
C PHE A 196 2.07 -1.91 3.40
N GLY A 197 1.60 -2.49 4.51
CA GLY A 197 0.23 -2.33 4.99
C GLY A 197 -0.12 -0.87 5.31
N GLN A 198 0.74 -0.18 6.07
CA GLN A 198 0.56 1.24 6.39
C GLN A 198 0.60 2.13 5.14
N GLY A 199 1.51 1.83 4.20
CA GLY A 199 1.65 2.56 2.94
C GLY A 199 0.42 2.46 2.03
N PHE A 200 -0.35 1.37 2.10
CA PHE A 200 -1.62 1.25 1.39
C PHE A 200 -2.69 2.16 2.00
N CYS A 201 -2.86 2.12 3.32
CA CYS A 201 -3.81 2.96 4.03
C CYS A 201 -3.49 4.47 3.92
N SER A 202 -2.21 4.85 4.02
CA SER A 202 -1.78 6.26 3.96
C SER A 202 -1.98 6.88 2.57
N ARG A 203 -1.73 6.12 1.49
CA ARG A 203 -2.01 6.57 0.12
C ARG A 203 -3.50 6.77 -0.16
N GLY A 204 -4.36 5.99 0.51
CA GLY A 204 -5.81 6.21 0.51
C GLY A 204 -6.21 7.53 1.20
N ARG A 205 -5.55 7.90 2.31
CA ARG A 205 -5.82 9.14 3.06
C ARG A 205 -5.26 10.40 2.41
N ALA A 206 -4.04 10.36 1.87
CA ALA A 206 -3.36 11.53 1.30
C ALA A 206 -3.96 12.00 -0.04
N ARG A 207 -4.90 11.23 -0.62
CA ARG A 207 -5.58 11.54 -1.88
C ARG A 207 -7.05 11.94 -1.71
N ASN A 208 -7.56 11.92 -0.46
CA ASN A 208 -8.82 12.55 -0.06
C ASN A 208 -8.58 14.03 0.27
#